data_AF-A0A937ZCU4-F1
#
_entry.id   AF-A0A937ZCU4-F1
#
_cell.length_a   1.000
_cell.length_b   1.000
_cell.length_c   1.000
_cell.angle_alpha   90.00
_cell.angle_beta   90.00
_cell.angle_gamma   90.00
#
_symmetry.space_group_name_H-M   'P 1'
#
loop_
_entity.id
_entity.type
_entity.pdbx_description
1 polymer ?
#
loop_
_entity_poly.entity_id
_entity_poly.type
_entity_poly.pdbx_seq_one_letter_code
_entity_poly.pdbx_strand_id
1 'polypeptide(L)'
;MSSSADSRLRNVLLAYFPMFIATLSLVTSIYNGYLNSRFVDIIQRNVGRSEYMRTCKEVIDAYFQVKLRVSALNRAGERAGGSGPEQMDAANAVARFSALATWLANLRDESIRARYTDLAMRLDKIASEAKGLPQAALDGRYAGPDQLFGELNDDCIKAAKE
;
A
#
# COMPACT_ATOMS: atom_id res chain seq x y z
N MET A 1 -70.43 -33.12 -8.01
CA MET A 1 -69.07 -33.46 -8.52
C MET A 1 -68.02 -32.36 -8.33
N SER A 2 -68.31 -31.20 -7.71
CA SER A 2 -67.33 -30.12 -7.52
C SER A 2 -66.36 -30.31 -6.33
N SER A 3 -66.85 -30.89 -5.21
CA SER A 3 -66.10 -30.98 -3.94
C SER A 3 -64.81 -31.82 -3.99
N SER A 4 -64.76 -32.89 -4.80
CA SER A 4 -63.57 -33.74 -4.94
C SER A 4 -62.44 -33.06 -5.72
N ALA A 5 -62.76 -32.21 -6.70
CA ALA A 5 -61.75 -31.52 -7.50
C ALA A 5 -61.07 -30.43 -6.67
N ASP A 6 -61.87 -29.68 -5.90
CA ASP A 6 -61.40 -28.61 -5.01
C ASP A 6 -60.47 -29.14 -3.89
N SER A 7 -60.82 -30.31 -3.34
CA SER A 7 -60.02 -30.97 -2.29
C SER A 7 -58.65 -31.44 -2.81
N ARG A 8 -58.59 -31.95 -4.05
CA ARG A 8 -57.34 -32.36 -4.70
C ARG A 8 -56.46 -31.15 -5.04
N LEU A 9 -57.07 -30.08 -5.58
CA LEU A 9 -56.37 -28.85 -5.93
C LEU A 9 -55.79 -28.17 -4.69
N ARG A 10 -56.55 -28.13 -3.59
CA ARG A 10 -56.09 -27.63 -2.29
C ARG A 10 -54.94 -28.46 -1.72
N ASN A 11 -55.00 -29.79 -1.79
CA ASN A 11 -53.89 -30.64 -1.33
C ASN A 11 -52.62 -30.49 -2.18
N VAL A 12 -52.76 -30.34 -3.50
CA VAL A 12 -51.64 -30.06 -4.40
C VAL A 12 -51.03 -28.69 -4.06
N LEU A 13 -51.84 -27.64 -3.92
CA LEU A 13 -51.36 -26.32 -3.52
C LEU A 13 -50.63 -26.36 -2.16
N LEU A 14 -51.20 -27.04 -1.16
CA LEU A 14 -50.59 -27.16 0.17
C LEU A 14 -49.27 -27.94 0.16
N ALA A 15 -49.08 -28.87 -0.77
CA ALA A 15 -47.85 -29.65 -0.89
C ALA A 15 -46.76 -28.95 -1.72
N TYR A 16 -47.13 -28.30 -2.83
CA TYR A 16 -46.16 -27.71 -3.76
C TYR A 16 -45.77 -26.28 -3.39
N PHE A 17 -46.66 -25.51 -2.76
CA PHE A 17 -46.38 -24.12 -2.39
C PHE A 17 -45.22 -23.97 -1.38
N PRO A 18 -45.13 -24.78 -0.30
CA PRO A 18 -43.99 -24.74 0.61
C PRO A 18 -42.68 -25.18 -0.07
N MET A 19 -42.78 -26.17 -0.97
CA MET A 19 -41.63 -26.67 -1.72
C MET A 19 -41.08 -25.60 -2.68
N PHE A 20 -41.96 -24.81 -3.29
CA PHE A 20 -41.61 -23.68 -4.15
C PHE A 20 -40.99 -22.52 -3.36
N ILE A 21 -41.52 -22.22 -2.17
CA ILE A 21 -40.90 -21.21 -1.28
C ILE A 21 -39.52 -21.68 -0.82
N ALA A 22 -39.36 -22.96 -0.51
CA ALA A 22 -38.08 -23.53 -0.10
C ALA A 22 -37.03 -23.45 -1.23
N THR A 23 -37.41 -23.75 -2.47
CA THR A 23 -36.48 -23.61 -3.62
C THR A 23 -36.13 -22.16 -3.90
N LEU A 24 -37.08 -21.23 -3.84
CA LEU A 24 -36.78 -19.80 -3.97
C LEU A 24 -35.85 -19.32 -2.85
N SER A 25 -36.08 -19.75 -1.62
CA SER A 25 -35.24 -19.41 -0.46
C SER A 25 -33.82 -19.97 -0.62
N LEU A 26 -33.67 -21.19 -1.15
CA LEU A 26 -32.38 -21.78 -1.47
C LEU A 26 -31.66 -21.02 -2.59
N VAL A 27 -32.36 -20.65 -3.67
CA VAL A 27 -31.80 -19.86 -4.76
C VAL A 27 -31.35 -18.48 -4.26
N THR A 28 -32.16 -17.82 -3.45
CA THR A 28 -31.78 -16.54 -2.82
C THR A 28 -30.56 -16.70 -1.91
N SER A 29 -30.47 -17.79 -1.13
CA SER A 29 -29.31 -18.07 -0.28
C SER A 29 -28.03 -18.28 -1.10
N ILE A 30 -28.09 -19.09 -2.17
CA ILE A 30 -26.96 -19.30 -3.09
C ILE A 30 -26.55 -17.99 -3.76
N TYR A 31 -27.52 -17.21 -4.23
CA TYR A 31 -27.27 -15.93 -4.88
C TYR A 31 -26.63 -14.91 -3.93
N ASN A 32 -27.13 -14.81 -2.69
CA ASN A 32 -26.54 -13.96 -1.66
C ASN A 32 -25.13 -14.43 -1.27
N GLY A 33 -24.90 -15.75 -1.20
CA GLY A 33 -23.57 -16.31 -0.97
C GLY A 33 -22.59 -15.95 -2.09
N TYR A 34 -23.01 -16.10 -3.35
CA TYR A 34 -22.22 -15.76 -4.54
C TYR A 34 -21.93 -14.26 -4.63
N LEU A 35 -22.92 -13.41 -4.37
CA LEU A 35 -22.71 -11.97 -4.31
C LEU A 35 -21.74 -11.61 -3.20
N ASN A 36 -21.92 -12.15 -1.98
CA ASN A 36 -21.05 -11.84 -0.85
C ASN A 36 -19.60 -12.24 -1.12
N SER A 37 -19.35 -13.44 -1.67
CA SER A 37 -17.98 -13.85 -2.04
C SER A 37 -17.37 -12.93 -3.09
N ARG A 38 -18.13 -12.56 -4.13
CA ARG A 38 -17.68 -11.62 -5.16
C ARG A 38 -17.40 -10.22 -4.62
N PHE A 39 -18.25 -9.70 -3.73
CA PHE A 39 -18.06 -8.40 -3.10
C PHE A 39 -16.84 -8.38 -2.20
N VAL A 40 -16.62 -9.43 -1.40
CA VAL A 40 -15.42 -9.56 -0.56
C VAL A 40 -14.16 -9.58 -1.41
N ASP A 41 -14.13 -10.38 -2.49
CA ASP A 41 -12.97 -10.44 -3.39
C ASP A 41 -12.68 -9.08 -4.05
N ILE A 42 -13.72 -8.38 -4.52
CA ILE A 42 -13.57 -7.05 -5.14
C ILE A 42 -13.09 -6.02 -4.12
N ILE A 43 -13.67 -6.01 -2.91
CA ILE A 43 -13.29 -5.08 -1.85
C ILE A 43 -11.85 -5.35 -1.42
N GLN A 44 -11.47 -6.60 -1.14
CA GLN A 44 -10.11 -6.93 -0.71
C GLN A 44 -9.06 -6.56 -1.77
N ARG A 45 -9.34 -6.84 -3.04
CA ARG A 45 -8.43 -6.48 -4.14
C ARG A 45 -8.29 -4.98 -4.32
N ASN A 46 -9.39 -4.23 -4.20
CA ASN A 46 -9.37 -2.77 -4.33
C ASN A 46 -8.77 -2.08 -3.11
N VAL A 47 -9.00 -2.59 -1.90
CA VAL A 47 -8.38 -2.09 -0.67
C VAL A 47 -6.87 -2.33 -0.72
N GLY A 48 -6.41 -3.52 -1.12
CA GLY A 48 -4.99 -3.82 -1.28
C GLY A 48 -4.30 -2.89 -2.29
N ARG A 49 -4.92 -2.64 -3.45
CA ARG A 49 -4.43 -1.68 -4.44
C ARG A 49 -4.43 -0.24 -3.93
N SER A 50 -5.49 0.18 -3.22
CA SER A 50 -5.60 1.53 -2.68
C SER A 50 -4.56 1.79 -1.59
N GLU A 51 -4.36 0.84 -0.68
CA GLU A 51 -3.33 0.94 0.37
C GLU A 51 -1.93 0.92 -0.24
N TYR A 52 -1.68 0.08 -1.25
CA TYR A 52 -0.42 0.10 -2.00
C TYR A 52 -0.14 1.48 -2.62
N MET A 53 -1.13 2.05 -3.32
CA MET A 53 -1.01 3.37 -3.95
C MET A 53 -0.79 4.49 -2.93
N ARG A 54 -1.48 4.40 -1.79
CA ARG A 54 -1.28 5.31 -0.67
C ARG A 54 0.15 5.26 -0.17
N THR A 55 0.70 4.07 0.06
CA THR A 55 2.07 3.96 0.57
C THR A 55 3.11 4.29 -0.48
N CYS A 56 2.89 4.01 -1.77
CA CYS A 56 3.74 4.54 -2.84
C CYS A 56 3.87 6.07 -2.74
N LYS A 57 2.76 6.78 -2.56
CA LYS A 57 2.77 8.24 -2.33
C LYS A 57 3.52 8.63 -1.06
N GLU A 58 3.30 7.93 0.05
CA GLU A 58 3.96 8.22 1.33
C GLU A 58 5.48 7.96 1.28
N VAL A 59 5.93 6.92 0.56
CA VAL A 59 7.36 6.64 0.32
C VAL A 59 8.01 7.76 -0.48
N ILE A 60 7.32 8.29 -1.50
CA ILE A 60 7.81 9.42 -2.30
C ILE A 60 8.00 10.67 -1.43
N ASP A 61 6.99 11.01 -0.62
CA ASP A 61 7.08 12.13 0.31
C ASP A 61 8.21 11.94 1.33
N ALA A 62 8.33 10.75 1.91
CA ALA A 62 9.40 10.42 2.85
C ALA A 62 10.79 10.55 2.22
N TYR A 63 10.97 10.13 0.96
CA TYR A 63 12.24 10.28 0.24
C TYR A 63 12.68 11.75 0.16
N PHE A 64 11.78 12.64 -0.25
CA PHE A 64 12.09 14.07 -0.33
C PHE A 64 12.26 14.71 1.06
N GLN A 65 11.55 14.23 2.08
CA GLN A 65 11.78 14.65 3.46
C GLN A 65 13.20 14.29 3.93
N VAL A 66 13.72 13.12 3.57
CA VAL A 66 15.13 12.77 3.85
C VAL A 66 16.07 13.79 3.21
N LYS A 67 15.93 14.06 1.90
CA LYS A 67 16.79 15.05 1.21
C LYS A 67 16.74 16.42 1.89
N LEU A 68 15.56 16.85 2.32
CA LEU A 68 15.37 18.13 2.99
C LEU A 68 16.06 18.18 4.36
N ARG A 69 15.85 17.17 5.22
CA ARG A 69 16.42 17.11 6.56
C ARG A 69 17.94 16.95 6.53
N VAL A 70 18.45 16.12 5.62
CA VAL A 70 19.88 15.97 5.41
C VAL A 70 20.53 17.26 4.92
N SER A 71 19.89 17.99 4.00
CA SER A 71 20.38 19.31 3.56
C SER A 71 20.33 20.36 4.67
N ALA A 72 19.37 20.27 5.59
CA ALA A 72 19.35 21.11 6.80
C ALA A 72 20.52 20.77 7.74
N LEU A 73 20.76 19.47 7.98
CA LEU A 73 21.91 18.98 8.75
C LEU A 73 23.24 19.46 8.16
N ASN A 74 23.40 19.39 6.84
CA ASN A 74 24.62 19.85 6.18
C ASN A 74 24.90 21.33 6.47
N ARG A 75 23.90 22.19 6.26
CA ARG A 75 23.97 23.64 6.52
C ARG A 75 24.16 23.97 7.99
N ALA A 76 23.63 23.17 8.90
CA ALA A 76 23.87 23.30 10.34
C ALA A 76 25.34 22.97 10.70
N GLY A 77 25.91 21.95 10.04
CA GLY A 77 27.31 21.58 10.17
C GLY A 77 28.28 22.69 9.76
N GLU A 78 27.94 23.47 8.72
CA GLU A 78 28.74 24.62 8.28
C GLU A 78 28.78 25.79 9.30
N ARG A 79 27.76 25.90 10.16
CA ARG A 79 27.59 27.05 11.09
C ARG A 79 28.28 26.88 12.45
N ALA A 80 29.14 25.87 12.63
CA ALA A 80 29.93 25.60 13.85
C ALA A 80 29.14 25.47 15.17
N GLY A 81 27.81 25.48 15.15
CA GLY A 81 26.93 25.33 16.33
C GLY A 81 26.09 24.06 16.24
N GLY A 82 26.37 23.11 17.13
CA GLY A 82 25.59 21.90 17.48
C GLY A 82 24.56 21.37 16.47
N SER A 83 24.87 20.24 15.84
CA SER A 83 24.00 19.52 14.89
C SER A 83 23.05 18.50 15.53
N GLY A 84 22.85 18.55 16.85
CA GLY A 84 22.14 17.49 17.58
C GLY A 84 20.70 17.29 17.10
N PRO A 85 19.86 18.34 17.12
CA PRO A 85 18.47 18.25 16.65
C PRO A 85 18.36 17.90 15.17
N GLU A 86 19.15 18.53 14.30
CA GLU A 86 19.10 18.29 12.85
C GLU A 86 19.57 16.89 12.48
N GLN A 87 20.52 16.33 13.25
CA GLN A 87 20.97 14.96 13.06
C GLN A 87 19.90 13.95 13.46
N MET A 88 19.20 14.21 14.58
CA MET A 88 18.04 13.40 14.97
C MET A 88 16.91 13.49 13.95
N ASP A 89 16.62 14.68 13.42
CA ASP A 89 15.59 14.88 12.41
C ASP A 89 15.93 14.15 11.09
N ALA A 90 17.19 14.18 10.66
CA ALA A 90 17.65 13.46 9.49
C ALA A 90 17.54 11.93 9.69
N ALA A 91 17.99 11.43 10.85
CA ALA A 91 17.87 10.01 11.20
C ALA A 91 16.40 9.55 11.28
N ASN A 92 15.51 10.36 11.85
CA ASN A 92 14.08 10.07 11.91
C ASN A 92 13.46 10.03 10.50
N ALA A 93 13.81 10.97 9.62
CA ALA A 93 13.35 10.95 8.23
C ALA A 93 13.78 9.65 7.51
N VAL A 94 15.03 9.22 7.69
CA VAL A 94 15.53 7.95 7.12
C VAL A 94 14.79 6.75 7.71
N ALA A 95 14.57 6.72 9.02
CA ALA A 95 13.83 5.65 9.69
C ALA A 95 12.39 5.55 9.18
N ARG A 96 11.71 6.70 9.01
CA ARG A 96 10.36 6.75 8.44
C ARG A 96 10.32 6.22 7.01
N PHE A 97 11.27 6.64 6.16
CA PHE A 97 11.40 6.10 4.81
C PHE A 97 11.61 4.59 4.85
N SER A 98 12.53 4.11 5.69
CA SER A 98 12.87 2.68 5.81
C SER A 98 11.68 1.84 6.25
N ALA A 99 10.86 2.35 7.18
CA ALA A 99 9.64 1.67 7.63
C ALA A 99 8.62 1.53 6.49
N LEU A 100 8.36 2.62 5.76
CA LEU A 100 7.44 2.61 4.62
C LEU A 100 7.96 1.72 3.48
N ALA A 101 9.27 1.79 3.20
CA ALA A 101 9.93 0.97 2.19
C ALA A 101 9.86 -0.52 2.54
N THR A 102 10.03 -0.88 3.82
CA THR A 102 9.87 -2.26 4.31
C THR A 102 8.43 -2.75 4.16
N TRP A 103 7.45 -1.91 4.50
CA TRP A 103 6.04 -2.25 4.31
C TRP A 103 5.71 -2.48 2.83
N LEU A 104 6.16 -1.58 1.95
CA LEU A 104 5.90 -1.65 0.52
C LEU A 104 6.58 -2.87 -0.12
N ALA A 105 7.79 -3.18 0.35
CA ALA A 105 8.53 -4.36 -0.04
C ALA A 105 7.81 -5.68 0.32
N ASN A 106 7.11 -5.74 1.46
CA ASN A 106 6.33 -6.93 1.84
C ASN A 106 5.11 -7.19 0.93
N LEU A 107 4.72 -6.20 0.13
CA LEU A 107 3.66 -6.34 -0.88
C LEU A 107 4.19 -6.70 -2.27
N ARG A 108 5.51 -6.94 -2.41
CA ARG A 108 6.20 -7.14 -3.69
C ARG A 108 7.14 -8.36 -3.62
N ASP A 109 7.71 -8.70 -4.78
CA ASP A 109 8.71 -9.76 -4.89
C ASP A 109 10.03 -9.39 -4.19
N GLU A 110 10.79 -10.43 -3.83
CA GLU A 110 12.08 -10.32 -3.13
C GLU A 110 13.07 -9.36 -3.81
N SER A 111 13.05 -9.28 -5.15
CA SER A 111 13.90 -8.39 -5.93
C SER A 111 13.60 -6.90 -5.69
N ILE A 112 12.32 -6.54 -5.52
CA ILE A 112 11.90 -5.16 -5.22
C ILE A 112 12.22 -4.82 -3.76
N ARG A 113 12.03 -5.78 -2.85
CA ARG A 113 12.43 -5.63 -1.44
C ARG A 113 13.91 -5.30 -1.29
N ALA A 114 14.78 -6.02 -2.00
CA ALA A 114 16.21 -5.77 -1.98
C ALA A 114 16.57 -4.35 -2.44
N ARG A 115 15.89 -3.84 -3.48
CA ARG A 115 16.10 -2.48 -4.01
C ARG A 115 15.67 -1.39 -3.02
N TYR A 116 14.52 -1.54 -2.36
CA TYR A 116 14.09 -0.62 -1.30
C TYR A 116 15.03 -0.63 -0.10
N THR A 117 15.55 -1.80 0.27
CA THR A 117 16.52 -1.95 1.35
C THR A 117 17.85 -1.29 1.01
N ASP A 118 18.35 -1.51 -0.22
CA ASP A 118 19.57 -0.85 -0.72
C ASP A 118 19.42 0.68 -0.71
N LEU A 119 18.27 1.19 -1.17
CA LEU A 119 17.99 2.62 -1.14
C LEU A 119 17.98 3.18 0.29
N ALA A 120 17.32 2.50 1.23
CA ALA A 120 17.30 2.90 2.64
C ALA A 120 18.72 2.94 3.25
N MET A 121 19.55 1.93 2.99
CA MET A 121 20.95 1.90 3.47
C MET A 121 21.79 3.04 2.88
N ARG A 122 21.59 3.36 1.60
CA ARG A 122 22.29 4.50 0.96
C ARG A 122 21.87 5.83 1.57
N LEU A 123 20.58 6.02 1.86
CA LEU A 123 20.07 7.23 2.49
C LEU A 123 20.57 7.40 3.92
N ASP A 124 20.63 6.31 4.69
CA ASP A 124 21.21 6.30 6.04
C ASP A 124 22.68 6.71 6.01
N LYS A 125 23.46 6.11 5.11
CA LYS A 125 24.86 6.48 4.89
C LYS A 125 25.01 7.97 4.57
N ILE A 126 24.20 8.48 3.64
CA ILE A 126 24.24 9.90 3.27
C ILE A 126 23.92 10.78 4.48
N ALA A 127 22.87 10.46 5.25
CA ALA A 127 22.51 11.22 6.45
C ALA A 127 23.63 11.22 7.50
N SER A 128 24.30 10.08 7.69
CA SER A 128 25.41 9.95 8.65
C SER A 128 26.67 10.75 8.24
N GLU A 129 26.92 10.89 6.94
CA GLU A 129 28.11 11.54 6.39
C GLU A 129 27.87 13.00 5.98
N ALA A 130 26.63 13.47 5.96
CA ALA A 130 26.27 14.76 5.35
C ALA A 130 26.79 16.00 6.08
N LYS A 131 27.15 15.90 7.36
CA LYS A 131 27.45 17.07 8.19
C LYS A 131 28.72 17.80 7.70
N GLY A 132 28.56 19.04 7.26
CA GLY A 132 29.67 19.93 6.87
C GLY A 132 30.33 19.55 5.55
N LEU A 133 29.66 18.76 4.71
CA LEU A 133 30.12 18.51 3.35
C LEU A 133 29.88 19.74 2.46
N PRO A 134 30.78 20.03 1.51
CA PRO A 134 30.45 20.97 0.44
C PRO A 134 29.15 20.56 -0.25
N GLN A 135 28.25 21.50 -0.50
CA GLN A 135 26.92 21.19 -1.06
C GLN A 135 27.00 20.35 -2.36
N ALA A 136 27.93 20.68 -3.26
CA ALA A 136 28.14 19.91 -4.49
C ALA A 136 28.55 18.45 -4.22
N ALA A 137 29.31 18.20 -3.16
CA ALA A 137 29.67 16.85 -2.74
C ALA A 137 28.47 16.10 -2.17
N LEU A 138 27.60 16.78 -1.40
CA LEU A 138 26.35 16.19 -0.91
C LEU A 138 25.40 15.85 -2.07
N ASP A 139 25.21 16.75 -3.01
CA ASP A 139 24.35 16.53 -4.19
C ASP A 139 24.85 15.35 -5.02
N GLY A 140 26.17 15.24 -5.22
CA GLY A 140 26.79 14.10 -5.91
C GLY A 140 26.53 12.74 -5.24
N ARG A 141 26.31 12.71 -3.92
CA ARG A 141 25.98 11.48 -3.20
C ARG A 141 24.56 10.98 -3.48
N TYR A 142 23.66 11.88 -3.91
CA TYR A 142 22.28 11.52 -4.26
C TYR A 142 22.12 11.01 -5.69
N ALA A 143 23.10 11.14 -6.59
CA ALA A 143 22.94 10.73 -7.99
C ALA A 143 22.50 9.25 -8.14
N GLY A 144 23.17 8.32 -7.44
CA GLY A 144 22.79 6.91 -7.44
C GLY A 144 21.43 6.63 -6.77
N PRO A 145 21.19 7.12 -5.54
CA PRO A 145 19.88 7.03 -4.89
C PRO A 145 18.72 7.61 -5.70
N ASP A 146 18.91 8.76 -6.35
CA ASP A 146 17.89 9.43 -7.17
C ASP A 146 17.52 8.57 -8.39
N GLN A 147 18.52 7.95 -9.03
CA GLN A 147 18.28 7.01 -10.12
C GLN A 147 17.47 5.79 -9.64
N LEU A 148 17.92 5.13 -8.56
CA LEU A 148 17.25 3.96 -8.01
C LEU A 148 15.83 4.28 -7.55
N PHE A 149 15.63 5.43 -6.90
CA PHE A 149 14.32 5.90 -6.48
C PHE A 149 13.42 6.18 -7.69
N GLY A 150 13.94 6.78 -8.76
CA GLY A 150 13.21 7.01 -10.00
C GLY A 150 12.67 5.72 -10.60
N GLU A 151 13.50 4.69 -10.69
CA GLU A 151 13.08 3.38 -11.19
C GLU A 151 12.00 2.72 -10.29
N LEU A 152 12.14 2.83 -8.96
CA LEU A 152 11.13 2.32 -8.01
C LEU A 152 9.81 3.10 -8.08
N ASN A 153 9.89 4.40 -8.32
CA ASN A 153 8.72 5.27 -8.50
C ASN A 153 7.98 4.94 -9.81
N ASP A 154 8.70 4.65 -10.88
CA ASP A 154 8.10 4.20 -12.13
C ASP A 154 7.32 2.88 -11.94
N ASP A 155 7.83 1.97 -11.11
CA ASP A 155 7.13 0.73 -10.76
C ASP A 155 5.83 1.02 -9.98
N CYS A 156 5.82 2.00 -9.09
CA CYS A 156 4.60 2.50 -8.42
C CYS A 156 3.60 3.09 -9.43
N ILE A 157 4.05 3.87 -10.42
CA ILE A 157 3.18 4.48 -11.44
C ILE A 157 2.59 3.41 -12.37
N LYS A 158 3.36 2.38 -12.75
CA LYS A 158 2.86 1.27 -13.57
C LYS A 158 1.76 0.52 -12.84
N ALA A 159 1.99 0.16 -11.58
CA ALA A 159 0.99 -0.48 -10.73
C ALA A 159 -0.27 0.39 -10.48
N ALA A 160 -0.17 1.71 -10.65
CA ALA A 160 -1.32 2.61 -10.59
C ALA A 160 -2.22 2.53 -11.82
N LYS A 161 -1.62 2.32 -13.00
CA LYS A 161 -2.29 2.37 -14.31
C LYS A 161 -2.97 1.05 -14.67
N GLU A 162 -2.43 -0.07 -14.24
CA GLU A 162 -3.02 -1.42 -14.33
C GLU A 162 -4.06 -1.61 -13.24
#